data_AF-A0A947B8G9-F1
#
_entry.id   AF-A0A947B8G9-F1
#
_cell.length_a   1.000
_cell.length_b   1.000
_cell.length_c   1.000
_cell.angle_alpha   90.00
_cell.angle_beta   90.00
_cell.angle_gamma   90.00
#
_symmetry.space_group_name_H-M   'P 1'
#
loop_
_entity.id
_entity.type
_entity.pdbx_description
1 polymer ?
#
loop_
_entity_poly.entity_id
_entity_poly.type
_entity_poly.pdbx_seq_one_letter_code
_entity_poly.pdbx_strand_id
1 'polypeptide(L)'
;GVLIGMLVMQQPFSIIMTGTGIVALAGIVVNNNIVLIDTYQEYSQYMSRIEAIVRTAEARIRPVLLTTITTMAGLTPMMFGLSLDFIGGGYSLDSPTALWWKQLATAVVFGLGIATVLTLVMTPSLLALRVWFWTILGAVLTFVSARTRGAGSRTARDYALARAARKLKAVDLVWDVDDYPSAPRRPGATPELRAAE
;
A
#
# COMPACT_ATOMS: atom_id res chain seq x y z
N GLY A 1 14.61 7.21 -14.99
CA GLY A 1 15.69 6.38 -14.44
C GLY A 1 16.73 6.06 -15.50
N VAL A 2 16.46 5.04 -16.31
CA VAL A 2 17.37 4.50 -17.33
C VAL A 2 18.01 5.54 -18.23
N LEU A 3 17.20 6.41 -18.87
CA LEU A 3 17.71 7.44 -19.78
C LEU A 3 18.66 8.43 -19.08
N ILE A 4 18.36 8.79 -17.84
CA ILE A 4 19.22 9.66 -17.02
C ILE A 4 20.55 8.95 -16.75
N GLY A 5 20.52 7.65 -16.42
CA GLY A 5 21.73 6.86 -16.20
C GLY A 5 22.65 6.80 -17.42
N MET A 6 22.08 6.60 -18.62
CA MET A 6 22.88 6.61 -19.85
C MET A 6 23.46 7.98 -20.17
N LEU A 7 22.71 9.06 -19.91
CA LEU A 7 23.18 10.43 -20.09
C LEU A 7 24.34 10.74 -19.13
N VAL A 8 24.22 10.34 -17.87
CA VAL A 8 25.28 10.51 -16.85
C VAL A 8 26.53 9.71 -17.20
N MET A 9 26.36 8.47 -17.68
CA MET A 9 27.47 7.59 -18.07
C MET A 9 28.00 7.83 -19.49
N GLN A 10 27.44 8.79 -20.24
CA GLN A 10 27.79 9.11 -21.63
C GLN A 10 27.81 7.88 -22.56
N GLN A 11 26.84 6.97 -22.38
CA GLN A 11 26.73 5.74 -23.17
C GLN A 11 25.67 5.88 -24.28
N PRO A 12 25.90 5.32 -25.48
CA PRO A 12 24.91 5.34 -26.56
C PRO A 12 23.70 4.48 -26.22
N PHE A 13 22.51 4.91 -26.66
CA PHE A 13 21.29 4.13 -26.50
C PHE A 13 21.30 2.92 -27.45
N SER A 14 21.21 1.72 -26.87
CA SER A 14 21.06 0.48 -27.63
C SER A 14 19.66 -0.07 -27.45
N ILE A 15 18.94 -0.27 -28.55
CA ILE A 15 17.57 -0.80 -28.53
C ILE A 15 17.54 -2.18 -27.84
N ILE A 16 18.54 -3.02 -28.08
CA ILE A 16 18.58 -4.38 -27.55
C ILE A 16 19.00 -4.38 -26.07
N MET A 17 20.16 -3.83 -25.73
CA MET A 17 20.70 -3.92 -24.36
C MET A 17 19.95 -3.03 -23.37
N THR A 18 19.64 -1.79 -23.77
CA THR A 18 18.86 -0.90 -22.92
C THR A 18 17.39 -1.34 -22.88
N GLY A 19 16.83 -1.80 -24.00
CA GLY A 19 15.44 -2.27 -24.07
C GLY A 19 15.20 -3.49 -23.18
N THR A 20 16.08 -4.49 -23.23
CA THR A 20 16.03 -5.65 -22.31
C THR A 20 16.17 -5.23 -20.85
N GLY A 21 17.06 -4.27 -20.54
CA GLY A 21 17.19 -3.69 -19.20
C GLY A 21 15.90 -3.02 -18.71
N ILE A 22 15.20 -2.27 -19.57
CA ILE A 22 13.91 -1.64 -19.23
C ILE A 22 12.83 -2.69 -18.94
N VAL A 23 12.75 -3.75 -19.76
CA VAL A 23 11.76 -4.84 -19.55
C VAL A 23 12.05 -5.59 -18.25
N ALA A 24 13.31 -5.92 -17.98
CA ALA A 24 13.70 -6.57 -16.72
C ALA A 24 13.34 -5.70 -15.50
N LEU A 25 13.62 -4.39 -15.57
CA LEU A 25 13.25 -3.43 -14.54
C LEU A 25 11.74 -3.36 -14.30
N ALA A 26 10.94 -3.34 -15.36
CA ALA A 26 9.49 -3.35 -15.25
C ALA A 26 9.01 -4.56 -14.44
N GLY A 27 9.58 -5.74 -14.70
CA GLY A 27 9.29 -6.96 -13.93
C GLY A 27 9.63 -6.82 -12.44
N ILE A 28 10.83 -6.32 -12.12
CA ILE A 28 11.27 -6.13 -10.72
C ILE A 28 10.34 -5.16 -9.98
N VAL A 29 10.02 -4.02 -10.60
CA VAL A 29 9.18 -2.98 -9.98
C VAL A 29 7.74 -3.46 -9.80
N VAL A 30 7.18 -4.14 -10.80
CA VAL A 30 5.81 -4.66 -10.73
C VAL A 30 5.71 -5.77 -9.68
N ASN A 31 6.68 -6.67 -9.60
CA ASN A 31 6.70 -7.73 -8.57
C ASN A 31 6.66 -7.14 -7.15
N ASN A 32 7.51 -6.13 -6.90
CA ASN A 32 7.54 -5.44 -5.60
C ASN A 32 6.19 -4.74 -5.28
N ASN A 33 5.46 -4.27 -6.29
CA ASN A 33 4.17 -3.60 -6.14
C ASN A 33 2.98 -4.58 -5.98
N ILE A 34 3.00 -5.73 -6.66
CA ILE A 34 1.95 -6.77 -6.53
C ILE A 34 1.90 -7.25 -5.09
N VAL A 35 3.08 -7.56 -4.53
CA VAL A 35 3.18 -7.97 -3.13
C VAL A 35 2.53 -6.88 -2.29
N LEU A 36 2.76 -5.58 -2.58
CA LEU A 36 2.12 -4.38 -1.99
C LEU A 36 0.60 -4.42 -1.86
N ILE A 37 -0.05 -4.67 -2.98
CA ILE A 37 -1.49 -4.68 -3.04
C ILE A 37 -2.06 -5.89 -2.29
N ASP A 38 -1.35 -7.01 -2.30
CA ASP A 38 -1.79 -8.25 -1.66
C ASP A 38 -1.90 -8.11 -0.13
N THR A 39 -0.83 -7.71 0.57
CA THR A 39 -0.94 -7.52 2.04
C THR A 39 -1.80 -6.31 2.44
N TYR A 40 -1.99 -5.32 1.55
CA TYR A 40 -3.00 -4.28 1.81
C TYR A 40 -4.41 -4.88 1.83
N GLN A 41 -4.73 -5.76 0.88
CA GLN A 41 -6.03 -6.43 0.84
C GLN A 41 -6.23 -7.27 2.10
N GLU A 42 -5.22 -8.03 2.52
CA GLU A 42 -5.24 -8.78 3.76
C GLU A 42 -5.50 -7.88 4.98
N TYR A 43 -4.72 -6.81 5.14
CA TYR A 43 -4.86 -5.88 6.29
C TYR A 43 -6.21 -5.15 6.27
N SER A 44 -6.75 -4.83 5.10
CA SER A 44 -8.04 -4.13 4.98
C SER A 44 -9.23 -4.94 5.49
N GLN A 45 -9.09 -6.25 5.74
CA GLN A 45 -10.16 -7.11 6.25
C GLN A 45 -10.40 -6.95 7.75
N TYR A 46 -9.38 -6.57 8.53
CA TYR A 46 -9.46 -6.56 10.00
C TYR A 46 -9.01 -5.25 10.65
N MET A 47 -8.54 -4.26 9.88
CA MET A 47 -8.19 -2.92 10.38
C MET A 47 -8.74 -1.81 9.48
N SER A 48 -8.74 -0.59 10.00
CA SER A 48 -9.20 0.58 9.23
C SER A 48 -8.34 0.78 7.97
N ARG A 49 -8.95 1.21 6.86
CA ARG A 49 -8.27 1.32 5.55
C ARG A 49 -7.02 2.20 5.60
N ILE A 50 -7.02 3.25 6.43
CA ILE A 50 -5.88 4.16 6.56
C ILE A 50 -4.75 3.48 7.35
N GLU A 51 -5.09 2.79 8.44
CA GLU A 51 -4.11 2.05 9.23
C GLU A 51 -3.49 0.88 8.43
N ALA A 52 -4.30 0.19 7.63
CA ALA A 52 -3.83 -0.84 6.70
C ALA A 52 -2.77 -0.30 5.74
N ILE A 53 -2.99 0.86 5.13
CA ILE A 53 -2.03 1.46 4.18
C ILE A 53 -0.69 1.75 4.88
N VAL A 54 -0.73 2.34 6.08
CA VAL A 54 0.49 2.71 6.81
C VAL A 54 1.28 1.47 7.21
N ARG A 55 0.62 0.46 7.80
CA ARG A 55 1.28 -0.79 8.21
C ARG A 55 1.83 -1.56 7.00
N THR A 56 1.08 -1.64 5.91
CA THR A 56 1.56 -2.29 4.68
C THR A 56 2.76 -1.57 4.07
N ALA A 57 2.77 -0.23 4.11
CA ALA A 57 3.90 0.57 3.61
C ALA A 57 5.15 0.34 4.47
N GLU A 58 5.03 0.39 5.80
CA GLU A 58 6.15 0.16 6.73
C GLU A 58 6.78 -1.23 6.53
N ALA A 59 5.95 -2.27 6.43
CA ALA A 59 6.41 -3.65 6.27
C ALA A 59 7.22 -3.88 4.98
N ARG A 60 7.07 -3.03 3.96
CA ARG A 60 7.68 -3.23 2.65
C ARG A 60 8.86 -2.38 2.31
N ILE A 61 9.02 -1.25 2.99
CA ILE A 61 10.22 -0.43 2.83
C ILE A 61 11.47 -1.29 2.97
N ARG A 62 11.50 -2.23 3.94
CA ARG A 62 12.64 -3.14 4.16
C ARG A 62 12.88 -4.10 2.98
N PRO A 63 11.94 -4.99 2.58
CA PRO A 63 12.12 -5.87 1.42
C PRO A 63 12.50 -5.15 0.13
N VAL A 64 11.80 -4.06 -0.21
CA VAL A 64 12.01 -3.34 -1.47
C VAL A 64 13.39 -2.69 -1.52
N LEU A 65 13.81 -2.09 -0.40
CA LEU A 65 15.16 -1.53 -0.29
C LEU A 65 16.22 -2.63 -0.36
N LEU A 66 16.02 -3.78 0.29
CA LEU A 66 16.99 -4.88 0.28
C LEU A 66 17.20 -5.42 -1.14
N THR A 67 16.13 -5.66 -1.89
CA THR A 67 16.22 -6.09 -3.29
C THR A 67 16.90 -5.03 -4.13
N THR A 68 16.52 -3.75 -3.97
CA THR A 68 17.11 -2.65 -4.72
C THR A 68 18.60 -2.53 -4.48
N ILE A 69 19.01 -2.49 -3.21
CA ILE A 69 20.41 -2.35 -2.80
C ILE A 69 21.22 -3.55 -3.29
N THR A 70 20.70 -4.77 -3.13
CA THR A 70 21.40 -5.98 -3.57
C THR A 70 21.59 -6.00 -5.09
N THR A 71 20.54 -5.68 -5.85
CA THR A 71 20.63 -5.62 -7.32
C THR A 71 21.58 -4.50 -7.78
N MET A 72 21.50 -3.32 -7.16
CA MET A 72 22.41 -2.22 -7.47
C MET A 72 23.85 -2.61 -7.14
N ALA A 73 24.11 -3.14 -5.95
CA ALA A 73 25.45 -3.55 -5.51
C ALA A 73 26.05 -4.62 -6.43
N GLY A 74 25.26 -5.63 -6.84
CA GLY A 74 25.73 -6.69 -7.73
C GLY A 74 26.07 -6.20 -9.14
N LEU A 75 25.33 -5.21 -9.67
CA LEU A 75 25.52 -4.68 -11.02
C LEU A 75 26.44 -3.45 -11.08
N THR A 76 26.74 -2.82 -9.95
CA THR A 76 27.59 -1.62 -9.87
C THR A 76 29.01 -1.83 -10.44
N PRO A 77 29.74 -2.93 -10.13
CA PRO A 77 31.06 -3.15 -10.70
C PRO A 77 31.03 -3.25 -12.24
N MET A 78 30.03 -3.96 -12.76
CA MET A 78 29.82 -4.14 -14.19
C MET A 78 29.42 -2.83 -14.89
N MET A 79 28.62 -2.00 -14.23
CA MET A 79 28.26 -0.66 -14.69
C MET A 79 29.50 0.23 -14.88
N PHE A 80 30.48 0.13 -14.00
CA PHE A 80 31.76 0.85 -14.12
C PHE A 80 32.74 0.21 -15.11
N GLY A 81 32.41 -0.92 -15.73
CA GLY A 81 33.29 -1.61 -16.68
C GLY A 81 34.40 -2.43 -16.02
N LEU A 82 34.27 -2.74 -14.74
CA LEU A 82 35.21 -3.60 -14.01
C LEU A 82 34.88 -5.06 -14.32
N SER A 83 35.74 -5.73 -15.10
CA SER A 83 35.67 -7.19 -15.31
C SER A 83 36.58 -7.87 -14.29
N LEU A 84 36.00 -8.41 -13.22
CA LEU A 84 36.71 -9.18 -12.21
C LEU A 84 37.02 -10.58 -12.75
N ASP A 85 38.29 -10.91 -12.94
CA ASP A 85 38.72 -12.26 -13.26
C ASP A 85 39.02 -13.02 -11.97
N PHE A 86 38.05 -13.81 -11.52
CA PHE A 86 38.12 -14.60 -10.30
C PHE A 86 39.02 -15.85 -10.41
N ILE A 87 39.32 -16.29 -11.64
CA ILE A 87 40.14 -17.50 -11.89
C ILE A 87 41.60 -17.09 -12.10
N GLY A 88 41.85 -15.98 -12.80
CA GLY A 88 43.20 -15.45 -13.06
C GLY A 88 43.74 -14.47 -12.00
N GLY A 89 42.91 -13.99 -11.07
CA GLY A 89 43.35 -13.08 -10.01
C GLY A 89 43.69 -11.67 -10.52
N GLY A 90 42.87 -11.13 -11.44
CA GLY A 90 43.10 -9.82 -12.06
C GLY A 90 41.84 -8.99 -12.29
N TYR A 91 42.02 -7.69 -12.54
CA TYR A 91 40.95 -6.77 -12.93
C TYR A 91 41.20 -6.36 -14.38
N SER A 92 40.35 -6.79 -15.31
CA SER A 92 40.41 -6.31 -16.69
C SER A 92 39.48 -5.10 -16.83
N LEU A 93 40.05 -3.95 -17.20
CA LEU A 93 39.29 -2.77 -17.58
C LEU A 93 38.92 -2.87 -19.06
N ASP A 94 37.62 -2.70 -19.36
CA ASP A 94 37.07 -2.64 -20.73
C ASP A 94 37.34 -3.87 -21.61
N SER A 95 37.08 -5.07 -21.10
CA SER A 95 37.03 -6.25 -21.97
C SER A 95 35.91 -6.11 -23.03
N PRO A 96 36.08 -6.65 -24.25
CA PRO A 96 35.07 -6.57 -25.30
C PRO A 96 33.71 -7.13 -24.89
N THR A 97 33.69 -8.11 -23.98
CA THR A 97 32.44 -8.70 -23.47
C THR A 97 31.78 -7.79 -22.43
N ALA A 98 32.56 -7.15 -21.54
CA ALA A 98 32.04 -6.27 -20.49
C ALA A 98 31.31 -5.04 -21.06
N LEU A 99 31.76 -4.51 -22.21
CA LEU A 99 31.14 -3.39 -22.91
C LEU A 99 29.66 -3.63 -23.27
N TRP A 100 29.30 -4.84 -23.69
CA TRP A 100 27.91 -5.20 -24.00
C TRP A 100 27.03 -5.14 -22.76
N TRP A 101 27.51 -5.71 -21.65
CA TRP A 101 26.76 -5.77 -20.40
C TRP A 101 26.73 -4.44 -19.64
N LYS A 102 27.69 -3.55 -19.88
CA LYS A 102 27.79 -2.21 -19.25
C LYS A 102 26.52 -1.39 -19.46
N GLN A 103 25.96 -1.41 -20.67
CA GLN A 103 24.72 -0.67 -21.01
C GLN A 103 23.51 -1.24 -20.27
N LEU A 104 23.40 -2.57 -20.18
CA LEU A 104 22.34 -3.24 -19.43
C LEU A 104 22.45 -2.94 -17.94
N ALA A 105 23.65 -3.08 -17.36
CA ALA A 105 23.90 -2.82 -15.95
C ALA A 105 23.59 -1.36 -15.59
N THR A 106 24.05 -0.40 -16.41
CA THR A 106 23.76 1.03 -16.24
C THR A 106 22.25 1.29 -16.27
N ALA A 107 21.55 0.68 -17.22
CA ALA A 107 20.09 0.80 -17.31
C ALA A 107 19.43 0.30 -16.03
N VAL A 108 19.78 -0.90 -15.56
CA VAL A 108 19.16 -1.51 -14.36
C VAL A 108 19.48 -0.72 -13.09
N VAL A 109 20.74 -0.34 -12.85
CA VAL A 109 21.14 0.36 -11.61
C VAL A 109 20.45 1.72 -11.48
N PHE A 110 20.54 2.58 -12.51
CA PHE A 110 19.90 3.91 -12.48
C PHE A 110 18.38 3.83 -12.63
N GLY A 111 17.89 2.85 -13.40
CA GLY A 111 16.47 2.60 -13.56
C GLY A 111 15.83 2.21 -12.24
N LEU A 112 16.40 1.22 -11.54
CA LEU A 112 15.90 0.73 -10.27
C LEU A 112 16.06 1.77 -9.16
N GLY A 113 17.20 2.47 -9.08
CA GLY A 113 17.41 3.50 -8.06
C GLY A 113 16.32 4.59 -8.10
N ILE A 114 16.02 5.12 -9.29
CA ILE A 114 14.96 6.12 -9.45
C ILE A 114 13.57 5.50 -9.29
N ALA A 115 13.34 4.30 -9.83
CA ALA A 115 12.05 3.63 -9.74
C ALA A 115 11.68 3.29 -8.29
N THR A 116 12.64 2.87 -7.46
CA THR A 116 12.39 2.53 -6.06
C THR A 116 11.99 3.75 -5.25
N VAL A 117 12.71 4.86 -5.37
CA VAL A 117 12.32 6.12 -4.71
C VAL A 117 10.92 6.55 -5.14
N LEU A 118 10.66 6.51 -6.45
CA LEU A 118 9.34 6.86 -6.98
C LEU A 118 8.26 5.91 -6.45
N THR A 119 8.51 4.59 -6.43
CA THR A 119 7.53 3.58 -6.01
C THR A 119 7.23 3.67 -4.52
N LEU A 120 8.23 3.90 -3.67
CA LEU A 120 8.04 4.05 -2.23
C LEU A 120 7.14 5.24 -1.88
N VAL A 121 7.20 6.33 -2.65
CA VAL A 121 6.33 7.51 -2.44
C VAL A 121 5.00 7.34 -3.16
N MET A 122 5.04 6.90 -4.41
CA MET A 122 3.87 6.85 -5.30
C MET A 122 2.87 5.79 -4.84
N THR A 123 3.33 4.63 -4.38
CA THR A 123 2.42 3.52 -4.02
C THR A 123 1.52 3.83 -2.81
N PRO A 124 2.02 4.30 -1.65
CA PRO A 124 1.14 4.70 -0.55
C PRO A 124 0.26 5.89 -0.92
N SER A 125 0.77 6.83 -1.72
CA SER A 125 -0.01 7.98 -2.20
C SER A 125 -1.17 7.56 -3.10
N LEU A 126 -0.96 6.59 -3.99
CA LEU A 126 -1.99 6.10 -4.91
C LEU A 126 -3.10 5.34 -4.16
N LEU A 127 -2.73 4.56 -3.14
CA LEU A 127 -3.69 3.87 -2.27
C LEU A 127 -4.52 4.88 -1.45
N ALA A 128 -3.87 5.88 -0.85
CA ALA A 128 -4.57 6.93 -0.11
C ALA A 128 -5.52 7.73 -1.02
N LEU A 129 -5.07 8.06 -2.24
CA LEU A 129 -5.86 8.75 -3.24
C LEU A 129 -7.09 7.91 -3.63
N ARG A 130 -6.94 6.59 -3.81
CA ARG A 130 -8.09 5.72 -4.15
C ARG A 130 -9.15 5.71 -3.06
N VAL A 131 -8.78 5.70 -1.78
CA VAL A 131 -9.73 5.79 -0.65
C VAL A 131 -10.44 7.16 -0.65
N TRP A 132 -9.68 8.24 -0.85
CA TRP A 132 -10.21 9.59 -0.91
C TRP A 132 -11.13 9.81 -2.11
N PHE A 133 -10.81 9.24 -3.27
CA PHE A 133 -11.62 9.33 -4.47
C PHE A 133 -13.03 8.79 -4.27
N TRP A 134 -13.18 7.60 -3.64
CA TRP A 134 -14.49 7.05 -3.33
C TRP A 134 -15.26 7.87 -2.30
N THR A 135 -14.55 8.45 -1.33
CA THR A 135 -15.16 9.30 -0.30
C THR A 135 -15.67 10.62 -0.88
N ILE A 136 -14.85 11.28 -1.71
CA ILE A 136 -15.20 12.51 -2.42
C ILE A 136 -16.32 12.25 -3.42
N LEU A 137 -16.25 11.18 -4.22
CA LEU A 137 -17.29 10.88 -5.21
C LEU A 137 -18.63 10.59 -4.53
N GLY A 138 -18.64 9.84 -3.42
CA GLY A 138 -19.84 9.63 -2.61
C GLY A 138 -20.39 10.93 -2.01
N ALA A 139 -19.52 11.79 -1.48
CA ALA A 139 -19.90 13.09 -0.95
C ALA A 139 -20.47 14.01 -2.05
N VAL A 140 -19.83 14.05 -3.22
CA VAL A 140 -20.26 14.84 -4.38
C VAL A 140 -21.58 14.33 -4.93
N LEU A 141 -21.78 13.02 -5.09
CA LEU A 141 -23.06 12.45 -5.54
C LEU A 141 -24.19 12.74 -4.55
N THR A 142 -23.92 12.70 -3.25
CA THR A 142 -24.90 13.07 -2.21
C THR A 142 -25.20 14.57 -2.25
N PHE A 143 -24.18 15.41 -2.47
CA PHE A 143 -24.32 16.86 -2.58
C PHE A 143 -25.06 17.29 -3.86
N VAL A 144 -24.76 16.63 -4.98
CA VAL A 144 -25.42 16.83 -6.27
C VAL A 144 -26.87 16.36 -6.19
N SER A 145 -27.13 15.15 -5.67
CA SER A 145 -28.50 14.65 -5.51
C SER A 145 -29.34 15.47 -4.52
N ALA A 146 -28.72 16.02 -3.47
CA ALA A 146 -29.36 16.98 -2.56
C ALA A 146 -29.65 18.35 -3.21
N ARG A 147 -28.90 18.73 -4.24
CA ARG A 147 -29.09 19.99 -4.98
C ARG A 147 -30.01 19.84 -6.19
N THR A 148 -30.17 18.63 -6.73
CA THR A 148 -31.05 18.34 -7.89
C THR A 148 -32.40 17.73 -7.53
N ARG A 149 -32.61 17.15 -6.34
CA ARG A 149 -33.92 16.69 -5.87
C ARG A 149 -34.38 17.52 -4.66
N GLY A 150 -35.44 18.28 -4.87
CA GLY A 150 -36.00 19.28 -3.96
C GLY A 150 -36.27 18.82 -2.52
N ALA A 151 -36.55 19.81 -1.68
CA ALA A 151 -36.57 19.85 -0.21
C ALA A 151 -37.34 18.76 0.58
N GLY A 152 -37.90 17.73 -0.06
CA GLY A 152 -38.62 16.63 0.58
C GLY A 152 -37.92 15.26 0.58
N SER A 153 -36.73 15.13 -0.03
CA SER A 153 -36.08 13.82 -0.18
C SER A 153 -35.50 13.27 1.14
N ARG A 154 -35.83 12.02 1.46
CA ARG A 154 -35.38 11.27 2.65
C ARG A 154 -33.86 11.35 2.89
N THR A 155 -33.07 11.44 1.83
CA THR A 155 -31.60 11.57 1.86
C THR A 155 -31.10 12.87 2.51
N ALA A 156 -31.82 13.99 2.37
CA ALA A 156 -31.45 15.25 3.00
C ALA A 156 -31.73 15.23 4.51
N ARG A 157 -32.81 14.55 4.93
CA ARG A 157 -33.11 14.29 6.34
C ARG A 157 -32.08 13.35 6.95
N ASP A 158 -31.68 12.31 6.24
CA ASP A 158 -30.62 11.39 6.70
C ASP A 158 -29.27 12.10 6.86
N TYR A 159 -28.93 13.02 5.96
CA TYR A 159 -27.69 13.81 6.10
C TYR A 159 -27.75 14.78 7.29
N ALA A 160 -28.91 15.41 7.53
CA ALA A 160 -29.12 16.26 8.70
C ALA A 160 -29.07 15.46 10.01
N LEU A 161 -29.67 14.26 10.04
CA LEU A 161 -29.64 13.33 11.17
C LEU A 161 -28.24 12.81 11.43
N ALA A 162 -27.48 12.43 10.40
CA ALA A 162 -26.09 11.98 10.55
C ALA A 162 -25.18 13.11 11.07
N ARG A 163 -25.42 14.36 10.65
CA ARG A 163 -24.69 15.54 11.15
C ARG A 163 -25.06 15.88 12.60
N ALA A 164 -26.33 15.69 12.98
CA ALA A 164 -26.78 15.84 14.36
C ALA A 164 -26.23 14.72 15.25
N ALA A 165 -26.20 13.48 14.76
CA ALA A 165 -25.66 12.31 15.46
C ALA A 165 -24.17 12.44 15.75
N ARG A 166 -23.37 13.03 14.83
CA ARG A 166 -21.95 13.32 15.09
C ARG A 166 -21.71 14.35 16.20
N LYS A 167 -22.70 15.18 16.54
CA LYS A 167 -22.61 16.11 17.68
C LYS A 167 -22.99 15.46 19.01
N LEU A 168 -23.64 14.30 18.98
CA LEU A 168 -23.92 13.54 20.19
C LEU A 168 -22.61 12.85 20.61
N LYS A 169 -21.99 13.39 21.65
CA LYS A 169 -20.87 12.77 22.36
C LYS A 169 -21.33 11.36 22.76
N ALA A 170 -20.55 10.33 22.43
CA ALA A 170 -20.88 8.93 22.65
C ALA A 170 -21.55 8.76 24.01
N VAL A 171 -22.87 8.53 23.99
CA VAL A 171 -23.60 8.13 25.19
C VAL A 171 -23.17 6.70 25.42
N ASP A 172 -22.27 6.51 26.39
CA ASP A 172 -21.99 5.19 26.91
C ASP A 172 -23.31 4.66 27.48
N LEU A 173 -23.94 3.77 26.73
CA LEU A 173 -25.04 2.94 27.20
C LEU A 173 -24.41 1.94 28.18
N VAL A 174 -24.26 2.38 29.43
CA VAL A 174 -24.03 1.47 30.56
C VAL A 174 -25.31 0.67 30.71
N TRP A 175 -25.35 -0.49 30.04
CA TRP A 175 -26.38 -1.49 30.29
C TRP A 175 -26.11 -2.06 31.68
N ASP A 176 -26.84 -1.57 32.67
CA ASP A 176 -26.79 -2.10 34.03
C ASP A 176 -27.37 -3.52 33.98
N VAL A 177 -26.50 -4.52 34.13
CA VAL A 177 -26.85 -5.94 34.00
C VAL A 177 -27.81 -6.36 35.12
N ASP A 178 -27.92 -5.53 36.17
CA ASP A 178 -28.75 -5.76 37.34
C ASP A 178 -30.24 -5.38 37.13
N ASP A 179 -30.58 -4.69 36.04
CA ASP A 179 -31.95 -4.21 35.78
C ASP A 179 -32.72 -5.11 34.79
N TYR A 180 -32.55 -6.43 34.91
CA TYR A 180 -33.47 -7.36 34.27
C TYR A 180 -34.82 -7.28 34.99
N PRO A 181 -35.92 -6.84 34.33
CA PRO A 181 -37.23 -6.93 34.94
C PRO A 181 -37.49 -8.40 35.24
N SER A 182 -37.50 -8.76 36.53
CA SER A 182 -37.78 -10.10 36.99
C SER A 182 -39.04 -10.58 36.28
N ALA A 183 -38.95 -11.73 35.61
CA ALA A 183 -40.06 -12.32 34.87
C ALA A 183 -41.35 -12.21 35.71
N PRO A 184 -42.48 -11.77 35.13
CA PRO A 184 -43.70 -11.53 35.88
C PRO A 184 -44.03 -12.78 36.69
N ARG A 185 -44.12 -12.64 38.03
CA ARG A 185 -44.52 -13.73 38.92
C ARG A 185 -45.84 -14.27 38.41
N ARG A 186 -45.84 -15.53 37.97
CA ARG A 186 -47.06 -16.27 37.65
C ARG A 186 -47.92 -16.27 38.91
N PRO A 187 -49.16 -15.75 38.89
CA PRO A 187 -50.03 -15.82 40.05
C PRO A 187 -50.43 -17.28 40.25
N GLY A 188 -49.94 -17.92 41.33
CA GLY A 188 -50.38 -19.27 41.71
C GLY A 188 -49.34 -20.25 42.26
N ALA A 189 -48.08 -19.87 42.51
CA ALA A 189 -47.17 -20.77 43.21
C ALA A 189 -47.43 -20.72 44.72
N THR A 190 -48.04 -21.78 45.25
CA THR A 190 -48.27 -22.06 46.67
C THR A 190 -47.00 -21.93 47.51
N PRO A 191 -47.11 -21.50 48.79
CA PRO A 191 -45.96 -21.37 49.66
C PRO A 191 -45.55 -22.71 50.26
N GLU A 192 -44.28 -22.74 50.68
CA GLU A 192 -43.63 -23.68 51.60
C GLU A 192 -43.05 -24.98 51.04
N LEU A 193 -41.75 -25.18 51.29
CA LEU A 193 -41.30 -26.20 52.24
C LEU A 193 -40.10 -25.63 53.01
N ARG A 194 -40.29 -25.38 54.31
CA ARG A 194 -39.20 -25.23 55.28
C ARG A 194 -38.58 -26.62 55.48
N ALA A 195 -37.32 -26.79 55.15
CA ALA A 195 -36.54 -27.91 55.65
C ALA A 195 -36.07 -27.56 57.07
N ALA A 196 -36.72 -28.15 58.05
CA ALA A 196 -36.10 -28.50 59.32
C ALA A 196 -35.36 -29.83 59.12
N GLU A 197 -34.32 -30.03 59.93
CA GLU A 197 -33.34 -31.14 59.99
C GLU A 197 -32.05 -30.93 59.19
#